data_AF-A0A9D7GYZ8-F1
#
_entry.id   AF-A0A9D7GYZ8-F1
#
_cell.length_a   1.000
_cell.length_b   1.000
_cell.length_c   1.000
_cell.angle_alpha   90.00
_cell.angle_beta   90.00
_cell.angle_gamma   90.00
#
_symmetry.space_group_name_H-M   'P 1'
#
loop_
_entity.id
_entity.type
_entity.pdbx_description
1 polymer ?
#
loop_
_entity_poly.entity_id
_entity_poly.type
_entity_poly.pdbx_seq_one_letter_code
_entity_poly.pdbx_strand_id
1 'polypeptide(L)'
;MSQFSGGKTLLLDARLGHKALPTTGGETFVFASVAGRDESSRAVAAPLNLGIVIDRSGSMKGQRIVNALAAATGTIDRMRDGDLVSVVSFDDSAQVVVPPTRISSSTRGSVVSAIQSIRLGGDTCISCGLDTAMNELMRAGDSRGITKMLLLSDGAANQGVRDVSGLRQIAGRMRDRGCNISTIGVDVDFDEKIMSAIATESNGRHHFVANASELTNVFNQEFDSLLATVAREAELEIELAPGVEPVQVFDRSHRRSGQRITVPFGTFSAKQEKTVLLKVRVSESLARSDNQPIARLRLAYEDAATGRFGREETQGALAARVSRSASLDDLDPFVAARLSRSLTATALTEANSLFERGFAEEARKRLTSQADEVGRVASRAKTAAPAAAKPVTAARPLADDFEQQLDAVRSAESSFGSAAVGGAAAAPAKREGKAQVRTNQANAQSFGF
;
A
#
# COMPACT_ATOMS: atom_id res chain seq x y z
N MET A 1 20.31 -21.33 -1.74
CA MET A 1 19.01 -22.02 -1.51
C MET A 1 17.95 -21.26 -2.28
N SER A 2 16.86 -21.90 -2.72
CA SER A 2 15.80 -21.21 -3.47
C SER A 2 14.82 -20.44 -2.58
N GLN A 3 14.97 -20.56 -1.26
CA GLN A 3 14.16 -19.88 -0.25
C GLN A 3 15.01 -19.56 0.98
N PHE A 4 14.62 -18.52 1.72
CA PHE A 4 15.22 -18.09 2.98
C PHE A 4 14.14 -17.44 3.84
N SER A 5 14.15 -17.71 5.15
CA SER A 5 13.29 -16.98 6.09
C SER A 5 14.08 -16.65 7.35
N GLY A 6 13.85 -15.48 7.93
CA GLY A 6 14.53 -15.04 9.15
C GLY A 6 13.98 -13.74 9.73
N GLY A 7 14.49 -13.34 10.89
CA GLY A 7 14.16 -12.05 11.51
C GLY A 7 13.59 -12.16 12.92
N LYS A 8 13.45 -11.00 13.55
CA LYS A 8 12.95 -10.82 14.92
C LYS A 8 11.59 -10.13 14.86
N THR A 9 11.57 -8.80 15.02
CA THR A 9 10.36 -7.96 15.02
C THR A 9 9.73 -7.89 13.64
N LEU A 10 10.56 -7.74 12.60
CA LEU A 10 10.16 -8.03 11.23
C LEU A 10 10.67 -9.40 10.82
N LEU A 11 9.76 -10.19 10.25
CA LEU A 11 10.00 -11.48 9.64
C LEU A 11 10.17 -11.26 8.13
N LEU A 12 11.27 -11.74 7.55
CA LEU A 12 11.53 -11.73 6.11
C LEU A 12 11.40 -13.16 5.59
N ASP A 13 10.58 -13.36 4.56
CA ASP A 13 10.47 -14.60 3.77
C ASP A 13 10.82 -14.27 2.31
N ALA A 14 11.87 -14.89 1.78
CA ALA A 14 12.36 -14.65 0.43
C ALA A 14 12.35 -15.94 -0.38
N ARG A 15 11.88 -15.88 -1.63
CA ARG A 15 11.72 -17.03 -2.52
C ARG A 15 12.13 -16.72 -3.95
N LEU A 16 12.64 -17.73 -4.64
CA LEU A 16 12.76 -17.73 -6.09
C LEU A 16 11.50 -18.31 -6.72
N GLY A 17 11.06 -17.71 -7.83
CA GLY A 17 9.97 -18.20 -8.63
C GLY A 17 10.26 -19.61 -9.16
N HIS A 18 11.46 -19.86 -9.67
CA HIS A 18 11.87 -21.17 -10.16
C HIS A 18 13.01 -21.73 -9.31
N LYS A 19 12.87 -22.99 -8.86
CA LYS A 19 13.92 -23.67 -8.07
C LYS A 19 15.10 -24.10 -8.93
N ALA A 20 14.85 -24.34 -10.22
CA ALA A 20 15.85 -24.68 -11.22
C ALA A 20 15.68 -23.82 -12.49
N LEU A 21 16.78 -23.59 -13.20
CA LEU A 21 16.83 -22.86 -14.47
C LEU A 21 17.59 -23.67 -15.53
N PRO A 22 17.22 -23.54 -16.82
CA PRO A 22 18.00 -24.07 -17.91
C PRO A 22 19.41 -23.44 -17.96
N THR A 23 20.40 -24.17 -18.48
CA THR A 23 21.77 -23.63 -18.66
C THR A 23 21.81 -22.42 -19.60
N THR A 24 20.90 -22.35 -20.56
CA THR A 24 20.74 -21.22 -21.50
C THR A 24 20.28 -19.93 -20.84
N GLY A 25 20.02 -19.94 -19.53
CA GLY A 25 19.40 -18.84 -18.82
C GLY A 25 17.88 -18.81 -19.00
N GLY A 26 17.26 -17.74 -18.52
CA GLY A 26 15.81 -17.56 -18.55
C GLY A 26 15.32 -16.47 -17.61
N GLU A 27 14.00 -16.28 -17.59
CA GLU A 27 13.36 -15.34 -16.66
C GLU A 27 12.86 -16.06 -15.41
N THR A 28 13.04 -15.42 -14.26
CA THR A 28 12.47 -15.88 -12.99
C THR A 28 12.10 -14.69 -12.12
N PHE A 29 11.63 -14.98 -10.91
CA PHE A 29 11.16 -13.97 -9.98
C PHE A 29 11.92 -14.08 -8.67
N VAL A 30 12.24 -12.94 -8.07
CA VAL A 30 12.66 -12.79 -6.69
C VAL A 30 11.47 -12.22 -5.93
N PHE A 31 10.92 -13.00 -5.01
CA PHE A 31 9.84 -12.59 -4.13
C PHE A 31 10.38 -12.38 -2.73
N ALA A 32 9.94 -11.31 -2.07
CA ALA A 32 10.15 -11.10 -0.66
C ALA A 32 8.85 -10.64 0.00
N SER A 33 8.48 -11.31 1.09
CA SER A 33 7.44 -10.91 2.02
C SER A 33 8.08 -10.48 3.32
N VAL A 34 7.63 -9.36 3.87
CA VAL A 34 8.04 -8.85 5.17
C VAL A 34 6.79 -8.69 6.03
N ALA A 35 6.77 -9.29 7.22
CA ALA A 35 5.65 -9.18 8.14
C ALA A 35 6.09 -8.72 9.53
N GLY A 36 5.30 -7.83 10.14
CA GLY A 36 5.43 -7.49 11.56
C GLY A 36 4.94 -8.64 12.43
N ARG A 37 5.79 -9.13 13.34
CA ARG A 37 5.40 -10.19 14.27
C ARG A 37 4.28 -9.72 15.20
N ASP A 38 3.37 -10.62 15.55
CA ASP A 38 2.34 -10.38 16.57
C ASP A 38 2.98 -10.43 17.98
N GLU A 39 3.74 -9.39 18.33
CA GLU A 39 4.25 -9.18 19.69
C GLU A 39 3.40 -8.14 20.44
N SER A 40 2.08 -8.31 20.37
CA SER A 40 1.07 -7.44 21.01
C SER A 40 1.28 -7.22 22.53
N SER A 41 2.15 -8.00 23.17
CA SER A 41 2.53 -7.85 24.58
C SER A 41 3.84 -7.08 24.86
N ARG A 42 4.60 -6.63 23.84
CA ARG A 42 5.93 -6.01 24.01
C ARG A 42 6.05 -4.56 23.55
N ALA A 43 5.14 -4.06 22.73
CA ALA A 43 5.24 -2.70 22.21
C ALA A 43 4.92 -1.67 23.31
N VAL A 44 5.96 -1.05 23.90
CA VAL A 44 5.81 0.28 24.48
C VAL A 44 5.51 1.19 23.28
N ALA A 45 4.23 1.50 23.03
CA ALA A 45 3.87 2.22 21.82
C ALA A 45 4.64 3.55 21.80
N ALA A 46 5.46 3.73 20.75
CA ALA A 46 6.18 4.97 20.54
C ALA A 46 5.16 6.13 20.49
N PRO A 47 5.49 7.31 21.06
CA PRO A 47 4.61 8.47 20.99
C PRO A 47 4.19 8.74 19.54
N LEU A 48 2.92 9.07 19.31
CA LEU A 48 2.41 9.38 17.99
C LEU A 48 2.63 10.87 17.67
N ASN A 49 3.11 11.18 16.47
CA ASN A 49 3.10 12.52 15.89
C ASN A 49 2.15 12.53 14.68
N LEU A 50 0.92 13.01 14.89
CA LEU A 50 -0.17 12.92 13.93
C LEU A 50 -0.46 14.27 13.27
N GLY A 51 -0.37 14.31 11.93
CA GLY A 51 -0.82 15.42 11.12
C GLY A 51 -2.21 15.10 10.54
N ILE A 52 -3.24 15.84 10.93
CA ILE A 52 -4.57 15.70 10.33
C ILE A 52 -4.75 16.84 9.32
N VAL A 53 -4.98 16.49 8.06
CA VAL A 53 -5.13 17.43 6.95
C VAL A 53 -6.54 17.31 6.40
N ILE A 54 -7.35 18.34 6.63
CA ILE A 54 -8.79 18.32 6.36
C ILE A 54 -9.10 19.27 5.20
N ASP A 55 -9.62 18.71 4.12
CA ASP A 55 -10.21 19.47 3.03
C ASP A 55 -11.49 20.15 3.51
N ARG A 56 -11.55 21.48 3.36
CA ARG A 56 -12.73 22.29 3.67
C ARG A 56 -13.32 22.96 2.42
N SER A 57 -12.95 22.53 1.22
CA SER A 57 -13.45 23.07 -0.04
C SER A 57 -14.96 22.95 -0.21
N GLY A 58 -15.52 23.70 -1.16
CA GLY A 58 -16.97 23.72 -1.41
C GLY A 58 -17.60 22.35 -1.68
N SER A 59 -16.83 21.39 -2.21
CA SER A 59 -17.28 20.02 -2.50
C SER A 59 -17.41 19.16 -1.24
N MET A 60 -16.79 19.57 -0.12
CA MET A 60 -16.96 18.94 1.20
C MET A 60 -18.25 19.34 1.92
N LYS A 61 -19.12 20.15 1.29
CA LYS A 61 -20.38 20.63 1.90
C LYS A 61 -21.30 19.49 2.37
N GLY A 62 -22.09 19.78 3.41
CA GLY A 62 -23.11 18.87 3.93
C GLY A 62 -22.50 17.80 4.84
N GLN A 63 -22.90 16.54 4.65
CA GLN A 63 -22.50 15.46 5.55
C GLN A 63 -21.00 15.11 5.46
N ARG A 64 -20.33 15.44 4.34
CA ARG A 64 -18.91 15.12 4.13
C ARG A 64 -18.02 15.83 5.14
N ILE A 65 -18.11 17.16 5.24
CA ILE A 65 -17.36 17.93 6.24
C ILE A 65 -17.78 17.55 7.67
N VAL A 66 -19.07 17.36 7.93
CA VAL A 66 -19.56 16.94 9.27
C VAL A 66 -18.89 15.65 9.71
N ASN A 67 -18.82 14.65 8.83
CA ASN A 67 -18.20 13.37 9.15
C ASN A 67 -16.68 13.45 9.22
N ALA A 68 -16.05 14.26 8.37
CA ALA A 68 -14.60 14.50 8.43
C ALA A 68 -14.19 15.12 9.78
N LEU A 69 -14.95 16.11 10.25
CA LEU A 69 -14.72 16.73 11.56
C LEU A 69 -14.99 15.74 12.70
N ALA A 70 -16.08 14.97 12.63
CA ALA A 70 -16.39 13.95 13.64
C ALA A 70 -15.32 12.85 13.74
N ALA A 71 -14.81 12.38 12.61
CA ALA A 71 -13.73 11.39 12.56
C ALA A 71 -12.42 11.96 13.12
N ALA A 72 -12.10 13.21 12.77
CA ALA A 72 -10.94 13.90 13.31
C ALA A 72 -11.04 14.08 14.84
N THR A 73 -12.17 14.57 15.37
CA THR A 73 -12.35 14.74 16.83
C THR A 73 -12.35 13.41 17.57
N GLY A 74 -13.01 12.38 17.03
CA GLY A 74 -13.01 11.04 17.63
C GLY A 74 -11.60 10.44 17.71
N THR A 75 -10.71 10.82 16.81
CA THR A 75 -9.30 10.43 16.88
C THR A 75 -8.58 11.16 18.00
N ILE A 76 -8.79 12.48 18.13
CA ILE A 76 -8.23 13.25 19.23
C ILE A 76 -8.61 12.65 20.56
N ASP A 77 -9.85 12.17 20.74
CA ASP A 77 -10.31 11.52 21.98
C ASP A 77 -9.60 10.21 22.30
N ARG A 78 -9.09 9.50 21.28
CA ARG A 78 -8.40 8.21 21.42
C ARG A 78 -6.88 8.34 21.54
N MET A 79 -6.32 9.49 21.20
CA MET A 79 -4.90 9.78 21.38
C MET A 79 -4.51 9.73 22.85
N ARG A 80 -3.30 9.24 23.12
CA ARG A 80 -2.78 9.10 24.48
C ARG A 80 -2.23 10.45 24.94
N ASP A 81 -2.22 10.64 26.26
CA ASP A 81 -1.53 11.79 26.82
C ASP A 81 -0.03 11.70 26.51
N GLY A 82 0.53 12.78 25.99
CA GLY A 82 1.91 12.86 25.50
C GLY A 82 2.06 12.75 23.97
N ASP A 83 1.07 12.20 23.26
CA ASP A 83 1.04 12.20 21.79
C ASP A 83 0.96 13.64 21.27
N LEU A 84 1.46 13.86 20.06
CA LEU A 84 1.47 15.16 19.41
C LEU A 84 0.49 15.19 18.25
N VAL A 85 -0.27 16.27 18.13
CA VAL A 85 -1.14 16.52 16.98
C VAL A 85 -0.90 17.89 16.38
N SER A 86 -0.97 17.96 15.06
CA SER A 86 -1.15 19.20 14.31
C SER A 86 -2.33 19.02 13.37
N VAL A 87 -3.18 20.04 13.27
CA VAL A 87 -4.34 20.04 12.36
C VAL A 87 -4.19 21.17 11.37
N VAL A 88 -4.22 20.82 10.10
CA VAL A 88 -4.25 21.76 8.98
C VAL A 88 -5.57 21.58 8.27
N SER A 89 -6.22 22.69 7.94
CA SER A 89 -7.36 22.70 7.03
C SER A 89 -6.98 23.41 5.75
N PHE A 90 -7.53 23.00 4.61
CA PHE A 90 -7.19 23.62 3.33
C PHE A 90 -8.37 23.75 2.38
N ASP A 91 -8.34 24.81 1.61
CA ASP A 91 -9.21 25.12 0.47
C ASP A 91 -8.35 25.71 -0.66
N ASP A 92 -8.49 26.98 -1.02
CA ASP A 92 -7.56 27.68 -1.94
C ASP A 92 -6.17 27.88 -1.32
N SER A 93 -6.10 27.86 0.02
CA SER A 93 -4.89 27.98 0.82
C SER A 93 -4.93 27.02 2.01
N ALA A 94 -3.78 26.79 2.64
CA ALA A 94 -3.69 25.97 3.84
C ALA A 94 -3.60 26.83 5.10
N GLN A 95 -4.37 26.47 6.11
CA GLN A 95 -4.41 27.13 7.42
C GLN A 95 -4.09 26.12 8.52
N VAL A 96 -3.15 26.48 9.40
CA VAL A 96 -2.91 25.76 10.65
C VAL A 96 -4.06 26.06 11.61
N VAL A 97 -4.88 25.05 11.89
CA VAL A 97 -6.00 25.11 12.84
C VAL A 97 -5.52 24.80 14.26
N VAL A 98 -4.63 23.81 14.36
CA VAL A 98 -3.98 23.42 15.62
C VAL A 98 -2.48 23.31 15.34
N PRO A 99 -1.64 24.19 15.91
CA PRO A 99 -0.19 24.02 15.84
C PRO A 99 0.22 22.77 16.62
N PRO A 100 1.45 22.24 16.45
CA PRO A 100 1.95 21.07 17.15
C PRO A 100 1.67 21.13 18.65
N THR A 101 0.70 20.34 19.11
CA THR A 101 0.15 20.39 20.46
C THR A 101 0.23 19.01 21.08
N ARG A 102 0.81 18.92 22.29
CA ARG A 102 0.80 17.67 23.06
C ARG A 102 -0.58 17.45 23.65
N ILE A 103 -1.12 16.26 23.44
CA ILE A 103 -2.39 15.83 24.00
C ILE A 103 -2.22 15.60 25.51
N SER A 104 -3.15 16.15 26.27
CA SER A 104 -3.28 16.04 27.71
C SER A 104 -4.73 16.28 28.10
N SER A 105 -5.11 15.97 29.33
CA SER A 105 -6.43 16.33 29.88
C SER A 105 -6.77 17.82 29.70
N SER A 106 -5.79 18.73 29.77
CA SER A 106 -5.99 20.17 29.60
C SER A 106 -6.08 20.67 28.16
N THR A 107 -5.41 20.01 27.20
CA THR A 107 -5.32 20.48 25.81
C THR A 107 -6.35 19.84 24.89
N ARG A 108 -6.83 18.64 25.24
CA ARG A 108 -7.74 17.85 24.41
C ARG A 108 -9.01 18.61 24.04
N GLY A 109 -9.65 19.25 25.02
CA GLY A 109 -10.87 20.04 24.79
C GLY A 109 -10.65 21.19 23.80
N SER A 110 -9.56 21.94 23.94
CA SER A 110 -9.26 23.05 23.02
C SER A 110 -8.96 22.58 21.60
N VAL A 111 -8.28 21.43 21.44
CA VAL A 111 -8.02 20.84 20.12
C VAL A 111 -9.32 20.42 19.44
N VAL A 112 -10.21 19.74 20.17
CA VAL A 112 -11.54 19.32 19.66
C VAL A 112 -12.36 20.54 19.24
N SER A 113 -12.43 21.58 20.08
CA SER A 113 -13.14 22.81 19.74
C SER A 113 -12.57 23.52 18.52
N ALA A 114 -11.23 23.55 18.35
CA ALA A 114 -10.58 24.13 17.18
C ALA A 114 -10.96 23.37 15.89
N ILE A 115 -10.97 22.03 15.91
CA ILE A 115 -11.40 21.21 14.77
C ILE A 115 -12.87 21.50 14.43
N GLN A 116 -13.77 21.55 15.42
CA GLN A 116 -15.20 21.82 15.21
C GLN A 116 -15.49 23.25 14.68
N SER A 117 -14.53 24.17 14.85
CA SER A 117 -14.63 25.53 14.34
C SER A 117 -14.36 25.65 12.84
N ILE A 118 -13.81 24.61 12.19
CA ILE A 118 -13.54 24.60 10.74
C ILE A 118 -14.85 24.88 9.97
N ARG A 119 -14.75 25.76 8.98
CA ARG A 119 -15.85 26.18 8.10
C ARG A 119 -15.49 25.93 6.66
N LEU A 120 -16.52 25.76 5.83
CA LEU A 120 -16.33 25.58 4.39
C LEU A 120 -15.62 26.79 3.78
N GLY A 121 -14.81 26.50 2.77
CA GLY A 121 -14.00 27.42 2.01
C GLY A 121 -14.30 27.38 0.52
N GLY A 122 -13.33 27.83 -0.27
CA GLY A 122 -13.41 27.92 -1.73
C GLY A 122 -12.91 26.68 -2.46
N ASP A 123 -11.85 26.87 -3.25
CA ASP A 123 -11.19 25.85 -4.09
C ASP A 123 -10.46 24.78 -3.24
N THR A 124 -9.54 24.04 -3.87
CA THR A 124 -8.86 22.90 -3.26
C THR A 124 -7.39 22.86 -3.69
N CYS A 125 -6.47 23.05 -2.73
CA CYS A 125 -5.02 22.97 -2.89
C CYS A 125 -4.44 21.86 -2.00
N ILE A 126 -4.50 20.62 -2.47
CA ILE A 126 -3.97 19.45 -1.73
C ILE A 126 -2.48 19.62 -1.42
N SER A 127 -1.69 20.08 -2.41
CA SER A 127 -0.26 20.34 -2.22
C SER A 127 0.04 21.35 -1.12
N CYS A 128 -0.73 22.44 -1.03
CA CYS A 128 -0.61 23.44 0.03
C CYS A 128 -0.87 22.82 1.42
N GLY A 129 -1.94 22.01 1.55
CA GLY A 129 -2.29 21.33 2.79
C GLY A 129 -1.22 20.34 3.24
N LEU A 130 -0.73 19.54 2.30
CA LEU A 130 0.36 18.58 2.50
C LEU A 130 1.64 19.28 2.99
N ASP A 131 2.15 20.27 2.25
CA ASP A 131 3.39 20.95 2.60
C ASP A 131 3.30 21.68 3.95
N THR A 132 2.15 22.32 4.24
CA THR A 132 1.91 23.00 5.53
C THR A 132 1.90 22.01 6.68
N ALA A 133 1.19 20.89 6.54
CA ALA A 133 1.14 19.86 7.57
C ALA A 133 2.51 19.23 7.81
N MET A 134 3.29 19.00 6.74
CA MET A 134 4.65 18.49 6.89
C MET A 134 5.56 19.46 7.63
N ASN A 135 5.44 20.77 7.37
CA ASN A 135 6.20 21.78 8.12
C ASN A 135 5.86 21.75 9.61
N GLU A 136 4.59 21.64 9.98
CA GLU A 136 4.19 21.53 11.39
C GLU A 136 4.68 20.21 12.04
N LEU A 137 4.59 19.09 11.31
CA LEU A 137 5.13 17.80 11.76
C LEU A 137 6.65 17.84 12.00
N MET A 138 7.40 18.62 11.23
CA MET A 138 8.84 18.79 11.41
C MET A 138 9.18 19.79 12.52
N ARG A 139 8.38 20.87 12.70
CA ARG A 139 8.55 21.86 13.77
C ARG A 139 8.38 21.26 15.16
N ALA A 140 7.55 20.24 15.28
CA ALA A 140 7.39 19.43 16.49
C ALA A 140 8.71 18.91 17.07
N GLY A 141 9.69 18.59 16.21
CA GLY A 141 11.04 18.17 16.59
C GLY A 141 11.14 16.84 17.34
N ASP A 142 10.06 16.10 17.55
CA ASP A 142 10.07 14.83 18.31
C ASP A 142 10.36 13.65 17.37
N SER A 143 11.64 13.48 17.03
CA SER A 143 12.13 12.38 16.16
C SER A 143 11.95 10.99 16.77
N ARG A 144 11.51 10.89 18.02
CA ARG A 144 11.33 9.63 18.75
C ARG A 144 9.97 8.98 18.51
N GLY A 145 9.03 9.72 17.90
CA GLY A 145 7.66 9.28 17.66
C GLY A 145 7.39 8.75 16.26
N ILE A 146 6.30 8.01 16.09
CA ILE A 146 5.80 7.61 14.78
C ILE A 146 5.17 8.83 14.12
N THR A 147 5.69 9.27 12.98
CA THR A 147 5.15 10.42 12.25
C THR A 147 4.22 9.94 11.14
N LYS A 148 2.96 10.37 11.18
CA LYS A 148 1.97 10.00 10.15
C LYS A 148 1.07 11.17 9.82
N MET A 149 0.61 11.21 8.58
CA MET A 149 -0.36 12.16 8.08
C MET A 149 -1.64 11.45 7.64
N LEU A 150 -2.79 12.00 8.03
CA LEU A 150 -4.11 11.59 7.57
C LEU A 150 -4.71 12.71 6.73
N LEU A 151 -4.85 12.46 5.44
CA LEU A 151 -5.44 13.40 4.49
C LEU A 151 -6.90 13.01 4.21
N LEU A 152 -7.83 13.89 4.56
CA LEU A 152 -9.25 13.78 4.24
C LEU A 152 -9.56 14.76 3.13
N SER A 153 -9.94 14.27 1.96
CA SER A 153 -10.26 15.09 0.80
C SER A 153 -11.12 14.32 -0.19
N ASP A 154 -11.85 15.05 -1.02
CA ASP A 154 -12.46 14.50 -2.23
C ASP A 154 -11.61 14.80 -3.49
N GLY A 155 -10.28 14.89 -3.32
CA GLY A 155 -9.28 14.64 -4.37
C GLY A 155 -9.19 15.68 -5.48
N ALA A 156 -10.08 16.66 -5.55
CA ALA A 156 -10.10 17.65 -6.63
C ALA A 156 -8.92 18.63 -6.50
N ALA A 157 -7.77 18.37 -7.13
CA ALA A 157 -6.64 19.30 -7.08
C ALA A 157 -6.84 20.49 -8.04
N ASN A 158 -7.49 21.56 -7.56
CA ASN A 158 -7.84 22.73 -8.36
C ASN A 158 -6.78 23.84 -8.29
N GLN A 159 -5.88 23.81 -7.31
CA GLN A 159 -4.81 24.80 -7.10
C GLN A 159 -3.50 24.16 -6.68
N GLY A 160 -2.39 24.88 -6.86
CA GLY A 160 -1.03 24.38 -6.61
C GLY A 160 -0.62 23.29 -7.60
N VAL A 161 0.00 22.22 -7.11
CA VAL A 161 0.31 21.03 -7.92
C VAL A 161 -0.96 20.22 -8.16
N ARG A 162 -1.31 20.01 -9.43
CA ARG A 162 -2.58 19.39 -9.85
C ARG A 162 -2.40 18.01 -10.50
N ASP A 163 -1.20 17.71 -10.97
CA ASP A 163 -0.93 16.46 -11.66
C ASP A 163 -0.44 15.36 -10.69
N VAL A 164 -0.74 14.11 -11.05
CA VAL A 164 -0.38 12.93 -10.27
C VAL A 164 1.13 12.82 -10.06
N SER A 165 1.94 13.19 -11.04
CA SER A 165 3.41 13.07 -10.96
C SER A 165 3.99 14.02 -9.91
N GLY A 166 3.57 15.28 -9.92
CA GLY A 166 3.98 16.28 -8.94
C GLY A 166 3.54 15.91 -7.52
N LEU A 167 2.32 15.40 -7.33
CA LEU A 167 1.82 14.96 -6.02
C LEU A 167 2.55 13.70 -5.52
N ARG A 168 2.93 12.78 -6.41
CA ARG A 168 3.85 11.68 -6.07
C ARG A 168 5.19 12.21 -5.58
N GLN A 169 5.78 13.20 -6.24
CA GLN A 169 7.06 13.77 -5.79
C GLN A 169 6.93 14.39 -4.39
N ILE A 170 5.83 15.08 -4.09
CA ILE A 170 5.54 15.60 -2.74
C ILE A 170 5.47 14.45 -1.72
N ALA A 171 4.65 13.44 -2.00
CA ALA A 171 4.48 12.27 -1.13
C ALA A 171 5.79 11.49 -0.90
N GLY A 172 6.61 11.34 -1.94
CA GLY A 172 7.92 10.71 -1.86
C GLY A 172 8.88 11.47 -0.94
N ARG A 173 8.91 12.81 -1.02
CA ARG A 173 9.71 13.64 -0.09
C ARG A 173 9.26 13.50 1.36
N MET A 174 7.96 13.33 1.61
CA MET A 174 7.45 13.09 2.97
C MET A 174 7.86 11.73 3.51
N ARG A 175 7.75 10.68 2.68
CA ARG A 175 8.25 9.33 3.02
C ARG A 175 9.73 9.35 3.34
N ASP A 176 10.53 10.05 2.53
CA ASP A 176 11.98 10.14 2.72
C ASP A 176 12.35 10.90 4.00
N ARG A 177 11.40 11.65 4.60
CA ARG A 177 11.49 12.28 5.92
C ARG A 177 10.78 11.48 7.03
N GLY A 178 10.41 10.22 6.77
CA GLY A 178 9.78 9.33 7.74
C GLY A 178 8.28 9.54 7.97
N CYS A 179 7.60 10.32 7.11
CA CYS A 179 6.15 10.58 7.21
C CYS A 179 5.37 9.80 6.15
N ASN A 180 4.56 8.84 6.59
CA ASN A 180 3.59 8.15 5.72
C ASN A 180 2.28 8.94 5.63
N ILE A 181 1.63 8.96 4.47
CA ILE A 181 0.34 9.65 4.27
C ILE A 181 -0.73 8.60 4.00
N SER A 182 -1.72 8.48 4.86
CA SER A 182 -2.93 7.74 4.52
C SER A 182 -4.00 8.71 4.06
N THR A 183 -4.63 8.39 2.94
CA THR A 183 -5.61 9.25 2.29
C THR A 183 -6.98 8.63 2.43
N ILE A 184 -7.98 9.43 2.77
CA ILE A 184 -9.36 8.98 2.94
C ILE A 184 -10.22 9.79 1.98
N GLY A 185 -10.68 9.11 0.92
CA GLY A 185 -11.56 9.66 -0.10
C GLY A 185 -13.01 9.56 0.34
N VAL A 186 -13.73 10.68 0.34
CA VAL A 186 -15.14 10.75 0.75
C VAL A 186 -16.03 10.92 -0.49
N ASP A 187 -17.01 10.01 -0.65
CA ASP A 187 -18.09 10.08 -1.65
C ASP A 187 -17.69 9.88 -3.13
N VAL A 188 -18.72 9.80 -3.99
CA VAL A 188 -18.94 9.58 -5.43
C VAL A 188 -18.12 10.28 -6.51
N ASP A 189 -17.49 11.41 -6.18
CA ASP A 189 -17.08 12.37 -7.22
C ASP A 189 -15.63 12.86 -7.10
N PHE A 190 -14.79 12.22 -6.27
CA PHE A 190 -13.36 12.55 -6.14
C PHE A 190 -12.42 12.01 -7.24
N ASP A 191 -11.27 12.66 -7.42
CA ASP A 191 -10.12 12.15 -8.18
C ASP A 191 -9.31 11.15 -7.34
N GLU A 192 -9.67 9.87 -7.48
CA GLU A 192 -9.02 8.76 -6.78
C GLU A 192 -7.56 8.56 -7.19
N LYS A 193 -7.20 8.89 -8.44
CA LYS A 193 -5.84 8.65 -8.95
C LYS A 193 -4.84 9.47 -8.16
N ILE A 194 -5.19 10.71 -7.81
CA ILE A 194 -4.39 11.58 -6.97
C ILE A 194 -4.24 11.01 -5.55
N MET A 195 -5.37 10.74 -4.87
CA MET A 195 -5.36 10.29 -3.48
C MET A 195 -4.66 8.95 -3.28
N SER A 196 -4.88 8.02 -4.22
CA SER A 196 -4.23 6.72 -4.26
C SER A 196 -2.73 6.83 -4.53
N ALA A 197 -2.33 7.70 -5.47
CA ALA A 197 -0.93 7.93 -5.77
C ALA A 197 -0.17 8.53 -4.59
N ILE A 198 -0.75 9.49 -3.86
CA ILE A 198 -0.17 10.08 -2.65
C ILE A 198 0.04 9.01 -1.58
N ALA A 199 -0.99 8.21 -1.29
CA ALA A 199 -0.88 7.14 -0.28
C ALA A 199 0.17 6.10 -0.67
N THR A 200 0.11 5.60 -1.91
CA THR A 200 1.03 4.61 -2.44
C THR A 200 2.47 5.08 -2.38
N GLU A 201 2.73 6.30 -2.87
CA GLU A 201 4.09 6.83 -2.94
C GLU A 201 4.67 7.12 -1.56
N SER A 202 3.82 7.49 -0.59
CA SER A 202 4.23 7.70 0.79
C SER A 202 4.25 6.42 1.65
N ASN A 203 4.04 5.23 1.08
CA ASN A 203 3.88 3.95 1.81
C ASN A 203 2.72 3.94 2.83
N GLY A 204 1.71 4.80 2.65
CA GLY A 204 0.47 4.78 3.41
C GLY A 204 -0.64 4.01 2.71
N ARG A 205 -1.87 4.15 3.20
CA ARG A 205 -3.06 3.47 2.66
C ARG A 205 -4.06 4.46 2.11
N HIS A 206 -4.66 4.12 0.98
CA HIS A 206 -5.83 4.82 0.49
C HIS A 206 -7.08 4.08 0.96
N HIS A 207 -8.03 4.83 1.50
CA HIS A 207 -9.33 4.30 1.88
C HIS A 207 -10.42 5.04 1.12
N PHE A 208 -11.27 4.28 0.45
CA PHE A 208 -12.46 4.81 -0.18
C PHE A 208 -13.68 4.56 0.71
N VAL A 209 -14.42 5.64 0.99
CA VAL A 209 -15.63 5.58 1.82
C VAL A 209 -16.83 5.97 0.96
N ALA A 210 -17.61 4.98 0.55
CA ALA A 210 -18.82 5.18 -0.24
C ALA A 210 -19.95 5.84 0.57
N ASN A 211 -20.08 5.44 1.83
CA ASN A 211 -21.06 5.98 2.77
C ASN A 211 -20.34 6.72 3.88
N ALA A 212 -20.62 8.02 4.03
CA ALA A 212 -19.91 8.85 4.99
C ALA A 212 -20.04 8.36 6.46
N SER A 213 -21.03 7.53 6.80
CA SER A 213 -21.17 6.87 8.10
C SER A 213 -20.08 5.84 8.42
N GLU A 214 -19.42 5.28 7.39
CA GLU A 214 -18.31 4.33 7.55
C GLU A 214 -16.96 5.04 7.76
N LEU A 215 -16.92 6.37 7.58
CA LEU A 215 -15.69 7.17 7.67
C LEU A 215 -15.01 7.00 9.03
N THR A 216 -15.79 7.05 10.12
CA THR A 216 -15.28 6.86 11.48
C THR A 216 -14.64 5.49 11.68
N ASN A 217 -15.20 4.43 11.07
CA ASN A 217 -14.67 3.07 11.20
C ASN A 217 -13.33 2.93 10.48
N VAL A 218 -13.24 3.43 9.25
CA VAL A 218 -12.00 3.45 8.46
C VAL A 218 -10.91 4.24 9.19
N PHE A 219 -11.27 5.41 9.72
CA PHE A 219 -10.36 6.23 10.48
C PHE A 219 -9.86 5.49 11.74
N ASN A 220 -10.77 4.83 12.45
CA ASN A 220 -10.45 4.04 13.63
C ASN A 220 -9.50 2.88 13.32
N GLN A 221 -9.73 2.16 12.22
CA GLN A 221 -8.84 1.08 11.76
C GLN A 221 -7.45 1.60 11.40
N GLU A 222 -7.37 2.78 10.77
CA GLU A 222 -6.09 3.43 10.49
C GLU A 222 -5.35 3.82 11.76
N PHE A 223 -6.09 4.34 12.74
CA PHE A 223 -5.55 4.69 14.05
C PHE A 223 -5.11 3.46 14.86
N ASP A 224 -5.87 2.37 14.85
CA ASP A 224 -5.51 1.12 15.51
C ASP A 224 -4.23 0.52 14.92
N SER A 225 -4.10 0.59 13.59
CA SER A 225 -2.86 0.19 12.91
C SER A 225 -1.68 1.02 13.40
N LEU A 226 -1.85 2.32 13.62
CA LEU A 226 -0.77 3.18 14.13
C LEU A 226 -0.32 2.77 15.53
N LEU A 227 -1.26 2.54 16.43
CA LEU A 227 -0.97 2.13 17.80
C LEU A 227 -0.26 0.77 17.87
N ALA A 228 -0.47 -0.07 16.85
CA ALA A 228 0.17 -1.37 16.73
C ALA A 228 1.51 -1.35 15.96
N THR A 229 2.14 -0.19 15.74
CA THR A 229 3.42 -0.10 15.02
C THR A 229 4.55 -0.82 15.76
N VAL A 230 5.25 -1.73 15.09
CA VAL A 230 6.34 -2.54 15.63
C VAL A 230 7.71 -2.22 15.02
N ALA A 231 7.74 -1.63 13.81
CA ALA A 231 9.00 -1.22 13.17
C ALA A 231 8.84 0.07 12.36
N ARG A 232 9.93 0.83 12.27
CA ARG A 232 10.03 2.10 11.52
C ARG A 232 11.16 2.00 10.49
N GLU A 233 11.08 2.85 9.47
CA GLU A 233 12.13 3.00 8.43
C GLU A 233 12.62 1.67 7.83
N ALA A 234 11.72 0.71 7.66
CA ALA A 234 12.05 -0.57 7.08
C ALA A 234 12.42 -0.40 5.61
N GLU A 235 13.57 -0.93 5.23
CA GLU A 235 14.12 -0.87 3.89
C GLU A 235 14.66 -2.25 3.51
N LEU A 236 14.22 -2.75 2.35
CA LEU A 236 14.71 -3.99 1.77
C LEU A 236 15.65 -3.66 0.61
N GLU A 237 16.89 -4.08 0.75
CA GLU A 237 17.88 -4.06 -0.31
C GLU A 237 17.95 -5.44 -0.98
N ILE A 238 17.89 -5.47 -2.31
CA ILE A 238 18.05 -6.64 -3.16
C ILE A 238 19.28 -6.40 -4.04
N GLU A 239 20.36 -7.10 -3.76
CA GLU A 239 21.60 -7.08 -4.56
C GLU A 239 21.61 -8.28 -5.50
N LEU A 240 21.50 -8.01 -6.80
CA LEU A 240 21.53 -9.05 -7.84
C LEU A 240 22.95 -9.57 -8.07
N ALA A 241 23.06 -10.86 -8.33
CA ALA A 241 24.32 -11.50 -8.66
C ALA A 241 24.77 -11.14 -10.09
N PRO A 242 26.09 -11.20 -10.38
CA PRO A 242 26.59 -11.02 -11.74
C PRO A 242 25.90 -11.94 -12.75
N GLY A 243 25.52 -11.40 -13.90
CA GLY A 243 24.75 -12.12 -14.93
C GLY A 243 23.25 -12.18 -14.66
N VAL A 244 22.74 -11.50 -13.63
CA VAL A 244 21.31 -11.36 -13.34
C VAL A 244 20.90 -9.91 -13.55
N GLU A 245 19.98 -9.69 -14.49
CA GLU A 245 19.47 -8.37 -14.85
C GLU A 245 18.04 -8.19 -14.34
N PRO A 246 17.71 -7.04 -13.73
CA PRO A 246 16.33 -6.76 -13.36
C PRO A 246 15.52 -6.36 -14.59
N VAL A 247 14.35 -6.99 -14.74
CA VAL A 247 13.40 -6.71 -15.82
C VAL A 247 12.31 -5.77 -15.32
N GLN A 248 11.69 -6.07 -14.16
CA GLN A 248 10.56 -5.32 -13.64
C GLN A 248 10.38 -5.49 -12.13
N VAL A 249 10.19 -4.40 -11.40
CA VAL A 249 9.68 -4.42 -10.02
C VAL A 249 8.17 -4.18 -10.06
N PHE A 250 7.40 -5.05 -9.43
CA PHE A 250 5.93 -4.95 -9.40
C PHE A 250 5.47 -4.16 -8.18
N ASP A 251 4.49 -3.27 -8.41
CA ASP A 251 3.65 -2.61 -7.39
C ASP A 251 4.39 -1.86 -6.26
N ARG A 252 5.66 -1.50 -6.48
CA ARG A 252 6.53 -0.87 -5.48
C ARG A 252 7.40 0.24 -6.07
N SER A 253 7.39 1.39 -5.41
CA SER A 253 8.43 2.40 -5.58
C SER A 253 9.78 1.81 -5.13
N HIS A 254 10.82 2.08 -5.90
CA HIS A 254 12.15 1.55 -5.64
C HIS A 254 13.21 2.51 -6.18
N ARG A 255 14.40 2.45 -5.59
CA ARG A 255 15.60 3.10 -6.10
C ARG A 255 16.54 2.04 -6.64
N ARG A 256 17.18 2.32 -7.78
CA ARG A 256 18.14 1.39 -8.40
C ARG A 256 19.49 2.07 -8.57
N SER A 257 20.54 1.37 -8.16
CA SER A 257 21.93 1.73 -8.43
C SER A 257 22.68 0.48 -8.90
N GLY A 258 22.91 0.37 -10.22
CA GLY A 258 23.51 -0.82 -10.83
C GLY A 258 22.67 -2.09 -10.59
N GLN A 259 23.26 -3.04 -9.85
CA GLN A 259 22.66 -4.34 -9.47
C GLN A 259 21.91 -4.28 -8.13
N ARG A 260 21.91 -3.12 -7.46
CA ARG A 260 21.26 -2.92 -6.17
C ARG A 260 19.90 -2.25 -6.36
N ILE A 261 18.87 -2.87 -5.80
CA ILE A 261 17.50 -2.37 -5.78
C ILE A 261 17.09 -2.17 -4.34
N THR A 262 16.73 -0.95 -3.98
CA THR A 262 16.33 -0.56 -2.64
C THR A 262 14.83 -0.26 -2.65
N VAL A 263 14.08 -1.01 -1.84
CA VAL A 263 12.63 -0.89 -1.70
C VAL A 263 12.33 -0.37 -0.30
N PRO A 264 11.91 0.90 -0.16
CA PRO A 264 11.50 1.43 1.13
C PRO A 264 10.14 0.84 1.49
N PHE A 265 10.06 0.04 2.54
CA PHE A 265 8.79 -0.44 3.09
C PHE A 265 8.18 0.52 4.11
N GLY A 266 9.00 1.35 4.76
CA GLY A 266 8.54 2.34 5.75
C GLY A 266 8.15 1.69 7.07
N THR A 267 6.99 2.05 7.62
CA THR A 267 6.51 1.54 8.91
C THR A 267 5.78 0.20 8.78
N PHE A 268 5.82 -0.59 9.84
CA PHE A 268 5.05 -1.84 9.95
C PHE A 268 4.26 -1.87 11.25
N SER A 269 2.97 -2.18 11.13
CA SER A 269 2.13 -2.59 12.26
C SER A 269 2.26 -4.09 12.54
N ALA A 270 1.92 -4.52 13.75
CA ALA A 270 1.80 -5.94 14.09
C ALA A 270 0.86 -6.63 13.10
N LYS A 271 1.24 -7.82 12.63
CA LYS A 271 0.55 -8.62 11.59
C LYS A 271 0.47 -7.98 10.21
N GLN A 272 0.96 -6.76 10.03
CA GLN A 272 1.00 -6.16 8.71
C GLN A 272 2.04 -6.87 7.87
N GLU A 273 1.61 -7.32 6.71
CA GLU A 273 2.47 -7.90 5.68
C GLU A 273 2.63 -6.91 4.53
N LYS A 274 3.85 -6.77 4.01
CA LYS A 274 4.15 -6.05 2.78
C LYS A 274 5.04 -6.93 1.92
N THR A 275 4.74 -6.96 0.63
CA THR A 275 5.47 -7.81 -0.32
C THR A 275 6.18 -7.00 -1.40
N VAL A 276 7.19 -7.59 -2.04
CA VAL A 276 7.75 -7.12 -3.31
C VAL A 276 8.03 -8.31 -4.23
N LEU A 277 7.79 -8.11 -5.52
CA LEU A 277 8.08 -9.07 -6.56
C LEU A 277 8.97 -8.40 -7.61
N LEU A 278 10.10 -9.02 -7.92
CA LEU A 278 11.06 -8.57 -8.92
C LEU A 278 11.20 -9.65 -9.98
N LYS A 279 10.86 -9.34 -11.23
CA LYS A 279 11.22 -10.18 -12.37
C LYS A 279 12.66 -9.91 -12.76
N VAL A 280 13.44 -10.98 -12.88
CA VAL A 280 14.84 -10.95 -13.29
C VAL A 280 15.07 -11.84 -14.48
N ARG A 281 16.06 -11.49 -15.30
CA ARG A 281 16.60 -12.31 -16.37
C ARG A 281 17.96 -12.80 -15.95
N VAL A 282 18.15 -14.10 -16.00
CA VAL A 282 19.43 -14.76 -15.76
C VAL A 282 20.02 -15.06 -17.12
N SER A 283 21.18 -14.45 -17.41
CA SER A 283 21.94 -14.74 -18.62
C SER A 283 22.45 -16.18 -18.61
N GLU A 284 22.86 -16.67 -19.79
CA GLU A 284 23.48 -17.98 -19.92
C GLU A 284 24.62 -18.12 -18.91
N SER A 285 24.49 -19.13 -18.05
CA SER A 285 25.47 -19.40 -17.02
C SER A 285 26.68 -20.08 -17.67
N LEU A 286 27.79 -19.34 -17.80
CA LEU A 286 29.11 -19.93 -18.06
C LEU A 286 29.63 -20.75 -16.86
N ALA A 287 28.94 -20.71 -15.71
CA ALA A 287 29.40 -21.33 -14.47
C ALA A 287 29.30 -22.86 -14.53
N ARG A 288 30.43 -23.52 -14.25
CA ARG A 288 30.59 -24.98 -14.06
C ARG A 288 29.95 -25.50 -12.74
N SER A 289 29.05 -24.73 -12.13
CA SER A 289 28.46 -24.99 -10.81
C SER A 289 26.98 -25.33 -10.96
N ASP A 290 26.53 -26.37 -10.27
CA ASP A 290 25.11 -26.78 -10.25
C ASP A 290 24.18 -25.74 -9.61
N ASN A 291 24.73 -24.66 -9.02
CA ASN A 291 24.00 -23.64 -8.30
C ASN A 291 24.43 -22.23 -8.74
N GLN A 292 23.50 -21.46 -9.30
CA GLN A 292 23.66 -20.09 -9.76
C GLN A 292 23.13 -19.12 -8.69
N PRO A 293 23.97 -18.27 -8.09
CA PRO A 293 23.51 -17.18 -7.23
C PRO A 293 22.60 -16.23 -8.00
N ILE A 294 21.49 -15.79 -7.38
CA ILE A 294 20.50 -14.90 -8.00
C ILE A 294 20.47 -13.54 -7.32
N ALA A 295 20.25 -13.52 -6.00
CA ALA A 295 20.13 -12.29 -5.25
C ALA A 295 20.53 -12.46 -3.79
N ARG A 296 21.08 -11.42 -3.18
CA ARG A 296 21.15 -11.26 -1.72
C ARG A 296 20.12 -10.25 -1.28
N LEU A 297 19.44 -10.53 -0.18
CA LEU A 297 18.43 -9.67 0.40
C LEU A 297 18.91 -9.21 1.78
N ARG A 298 18.74 -7.93 2.06
CA ARG A 298 19.04 -7.31 3.36
C ARG A 298 17.87 -6.43 3.77
N LEU A 299 17.16 -6.84 4.80
CA LEU A 299 16.13 -6.04 5.45
C LEU A 299 16.73 -5.32 6.64
N ALA A 300 16.63 -4.00 6.66
CA ALA A 300 17.05 -3.18 7.79
C ALA A 300 15.88 -2.32 8.27
N TYR A 301 15.72 -2.17 9.59
CA TYR A 301 14.63 -1.39 10.19
C TYR A 301 15.00 -0.88 11.58
N GLU A 302 14.29 0.14 12.05
CA GLU A 302 14.32 0.53 13.45
C GLU A 302 13.26 -0.23 14.24
N ASP A 303 13.69 -0.93 15.29
CA ASP A 303 12.78 -1.64 16.18
C ASP A 303 12.02 -0.64 17.07
N ALA A 304 10.68 -0.62 16.95
CA ALA A 304 9.83 0.22 17.78
C ALA A 304 9.29 -0.51 19.02
N ALA A 305 9.44 -1.83 19.10
CA ALA A 305 8.92 -2.64 20.20
C ALA A 305 9.82 -2.60 21.44
N THR A 306 11.15 -2.53 21.26
CA THR A 306 12.12 -2.63 22.36
C THR A 306 12.41 -1.30 23.06
N GLY A 307 11.89 -0.17 22.56
CA GLY A 307 12.17 1.17 23.09
C GLY A 307 13.65 1.59 22.97
N ARG A 308 14.50 0.76 22.35
CA ARG A 308 15.90 1.05 22.07
C ARG A 308 16.03 1.44 20.61
N PHE A 309 16.60 2.61 20.36
CA PHE A 309 17.01 3.02 19.03
C PHE A 309 18.19 2.15 18.59
N GLY A 310 17.88 1.11 17.82
CA GLY A 310 18.84 0.19 17.24
C GLY A 310 18.35 -0.27 15.88
N ARG A 311 19.21 -0.19 14.87
CA ARG A 311 18.92 -0.72 13.55
C ARG A 311 19.09 -2.23 13.60
N GLU A 312 17.99 -2.95 13.47
CA GLU A 312 18.00 -4.40 13.33
C GLU A 312 18.16 -4.76 11.85
N GLU A 313 18.80 -5.89 11.61
CA GLU A 313 19.10 -6.35 10.26
C GLU A 313 18.86 -7.84 10.12
N THR A 314 18.32 -8.24 8.97
CA THR A 314 18.18 -9.64 8.58
C THR A 314 18.63 -9.77 7.13
N GLN A 315 19.50 -10.74 6.86
CA GLN A 315 20.05 -10.96 5.53
C GLN A 315 19.96 -12.43 5.12
N GLY A 316 19.80 -12.66 3.81
CA GLY A 316 19.73 -13.99 3.21
C GLY A 316 20.14 -13.96 1.74
N ALA A 317 20.36 -15.14 1.16
CA ALA A 317 20.76 -15.27 -0.24
C ALA A 317 19.94 -16.33 -0.97
N LEU A 318 19.56 -16.01 -2.20
CA LEU A 318 18.82 -16.86 -3.10
C LEU A 318 19.73 -17.38 -4.22
N ALA A 319 19.62 -18.67 -4.52
CA ALA A 319 20.32 -19.34 -5.61
C ALA A 319 19.42 -20.39 -6.27
N ALA A 320 19.48 -20.48 -7.59
CA ALA A 320 18.76 -21.45 -8.40
C ALA A 320 19.68 -22.60 -8.81
N ARG A 321 19.15 -23.81 -8.87
CA ARG A 321 19.88 -24.94 -9.49
C ARG A 321 19.93 -24.76 -11.00
N VAL A 322 21.03 -25.11 -11.65
CA VAL A 322 21.15 -25.04 -13.11
C VAL A 322 21.29 -26.44 -13.67
N SER A 323 20.51 -26.79 -14.69
CA SER A 323 20.64 -28.08 -15.38
C SER A 323 20.33 -27.97 -16.87
N ARG A 324 21.03 -28.78 -17.69
CA ARG A 324 20.80 -28.87 -19.14
C ARG A 324 19.46 -29.51 -19.49
N SER A 325 18.92 -30.33 -18.59
CA SER A 325 17.64 -31.02 -18.78
C SER A 325 16.47 -30.33 -18.05
N ALA A 326 16.73 -29.22 -17.35
CA ALA A 326 15.67 -28.48 -16.68
C ALA A 326 14.83 -27.73 -17.72
N SER A 327 13.53 -28.02 -17.77
CA SER A 327 12.55 -27.03 -18.21
C SER A 327 12.34 -26.01 -17.08
N LEU A 328 11.74 -24.86 -17.37
CA LEU A 328 11.24 -24.01 -16.29
C LEU A 328 10.18 -24.81 -15.53
N ASP A 329 10.49 -25.18 -14.29
CA ASP A 329 9.54 -25.80 -13.36
C ASP A 329 8.34 -24.86 -13.16
N ASP A 330 7.23 -25.37 -12.62
CA ASP A 330 6.15 -24.49 -12.15
C ASP A 330 6.69 -23.48 -11.11
N LEU A 331 6.11 -22.28 -11.13
CA LEU A 331 6.42 -21.25 -10.15
C LEU A 331 6.17 -21.75 -8.72
N ASP A 332 7.00 -21.29 -7.79
CA ASP A 332 6.69 -21.43 -6.36
C ASP A 332 5.27 -20.90 -6.09
N PRO A 333 4.43 -21.64 -5.35
CA PRO A 333 3.00 -21.34 -5.23
C PRO A 333 2.72 -19.94 -4.64
N PHE A 334 3.59 -19.43 -3.76
CA PHE A 334 3.43 -18.09 -3.17
C PHE A 334 3.90 -17.00 -4.14
N VAL A 335 4.91 -17.30 -4.96
CA VAL A 335 5.35 -16.40 -6.04
C VAL A 335 4.27 -16.33 -7.13
N ALA A 336 3.67 -17.47 -7.49
CA ALA A 336 2.56 -17.55 -8.42
C ALA A 336 1.33 -16.78 -7.92
N ALA A 337 0.96 -16.94 -6.65
CA ALA A 337 -0.13 -16.19 -6.03
C ALA A 337 0.14 -14.68 -6.04
N ARG A 338 1.36 -14.24 -5.68
CA ARG A 338 1.71 -12.82 -5.71
C ARG A 338 1.73 -12.23 -7.11
N LEU A 339 2.19 -12.98 -8.11
CA LEU A 339 2.13 -12.56 -9.51
C LEU A 339 0.68 -12.45 -9.98
N SER A 340 -0.14 -13.45 -9.66
CA SER A 340 -1.58 -13.46 -9.94
C SER A 340 -2.28 -12.24 -9.35
N ARG A 341 -1.95 -11.84 -8.11
CA ARG A 341 -2.46 -10.59 -7.50
C ARG A 341 -2.16 -9.34 -8.34
N SER A 342 -0.93 -9.19 -8.80
CA SER A 342 -0.53 -8.03 -9.63
C SER A 342 -1.26 -8.02 -10.99
N LEU A 343 -1.41 -9.18 -11.61
CA LEU A 343 -2.17 -9.33 -12.86
C LEU A 343 -3.66 -9.07 -12.66
N THR A 344 -4.23 -9.49 -11.52
CA THR A 344 -5.62 -9.23 -11.14
C THR A 344 -5.86 -7.74 -10.91
N ALA A 345 -4.94 -7.05 -10.22
CA ALA A 345 -4.98 -5.60 -10.06
C ALA A 345 -4.98 -4.89 -11.43
N THR A 346 -4.07 -5.31 -12.32
CA THR A 346 -3.97 -4.77 -13.68
C THR A 346 -5.28 -5.00 -14.46
N ALA A 347 -5.85 -6.21 -14.38
CA ALA A 347 -7.10 -6.55 -15.04
C ALA A 347 -8.29 -5.69 -14.57
N LEU A 348 -8.39 -5.46 -13.25
CA LEU A 348 -9.42 -4.60 -12.67
C LEU A 348 -9.28 -3.16 -13.16
N THR A 349 -8.06 -2.60 -13.17
CA THR A 349 -7.81 -1.24 -13.67
C THR A 349 -8.07 -1.11 -15.18
N GLU A 350 -7.68 -2.09 -15.99
CA GLU A 350 -7.96 -2.12 -17.43
C GLU A 350 -9.46 -2.23 -17.71
N ALA A 351 -10.17 -3.12 -16.99
CA ALA A 351 -11.60 -3.31 -17.14
C ALA A 351 -12.38 -2.06 -16.72
N ASN A 352 -11.96 -1.37 -15.65
CA ASN A 352 -12.49 -0.06 -15.29
C ASN A 352 -12.33 0.95 -16.43
N SER A 353 -11.13 1.06 -17.02
CA SER A 353 -10.89 1.99 -18.13
C SER A 353 -11.74 1.68 -19.37
N LEU A 354 -11.93 0.39 -19.68
CA LEU A 354 -12.82 -0.04 -20.77
C LEU A 354 -14.27 0.33 -20.47
N PHE A 355 -14.75 0.07 -19.24
CA PHE A 355 -16.10 0.39 -18.81
C PHE A 355 -16.37 1.90 -18.84
N GLU A 356 -15.45 2.72 -18.35
CA GLU A 356 -15.53 4.20 -18.40
C GLU A 356 -15.65 4.73 -19.83
N ARG A 357 -15.02 4.05 -20.80
CA ARG A 357 -15.07 4.38 -22.23
C ARG A 357 -16.30 3.80 -22.95
N GLY A 358 -17.18 3.09 -22.24
CA GLY A 358 -18.40 2.47 -22.79
C GLY A 358 -18.21 1.05 -23.34
N PHE A 359 -17.03 0.45 -23.22
CA PHE A 359 -16.70 -0.90 -23.71
C PHE A 359 -16.98 -1.95 -22.62
N ALA A 360 -18.25 -2.07 -22.21
CA ALA A 360 -18.64 -2.91 -21.08
C ALA A 360 -18.44 -4.42 -21.34
N GLU A 361 -18.69 -4.88 -22.58
CA GLU A 361 -18.49 -6.29 -22.94
C GLU A 361 -17.01 -6.67 -23.00
N GLU A 362 -16.14 -5.78 -23.51
CA GLU A 362 -14.70 -5.97 -23.47
C GLU A 362 -14.16 -5.97 -22.03
N ALA A 363 -14.68 -5.10 -21.17
CA ALA A 363 -14.35 -5.08 -19.74
C ALA A 363 -14.71 -6.41 -19.08
N ARG A 364 -15.91 -6.94 -19.34
CA ARG A 364 -16.35 -8.26 -18.84
C ARG A 364 -15.46 -9.37 -19.35
N LYS A 365 -15.20 -9.43 -20.66
CA LYS A 365 -14.33 -10.45 -21.26
C LYS A 365 -12.92 -10.45 -20.64
N ARG A 366 -12.37 -9.27 -20.36
CA ARG A 366 -11.08 -9.12 -19.68
C ARG A 366 -11.09 -9.71 -18.28
N LEU A 367 -12.17 -9.51 -17.52
CA LEU A 367 -12.35 -10.05 -16.18
C LEU A 367 -12.59 -11.57 -16.20
N THR A 368 -13.43 -12.09 -17.08
CA THR A 368 -13.64 -13.54 -17.24
C THR A 368 -12.32 -14.25 -17.55
N SER A 369 -11.54 -13.72 -18.49
CA SER A 369 -10.21 -14.26 -18.82
C SER A 369 -9.26 -14.25 -17.61
N GLN A 370 -9.35 -13.22 -16.76
CA GLN A 370 -8.55 -13.15 -15.54
C GLN A 370 -9.02 -14.18 -14.51
N ALA A 371 -10.32 -14.37 -14.33
CA ALA A 371 -10.87 -15.37 -13.42
C ALA A 371 -10.43 -16.79 -13.80
N ASP A 372 -10.44 -17.11 -15.10
CA ASP A 372 -9.98 -18.40 -15.60
C ASP A 372 -8.48 -18.61 -15.35
N GLU A 373 -7.66 -17.56 -15.53
CA GLU A 373 -6.23 -17.60 -15.23
C GLU A 373 -5.97 -17.83 -13.75
N VAL A 374 -6.63 -17.06 -12.87
CA VAL A 374 -6.55 -17.22 -11.41
C VAL A 374 -6.94 -18.64 -11.00
N GLY A 375 -8.01 -19.20 -11.56
CA GLY A 375 -8.44 -20.58 -11.30
C GLY A 375 -7.40 -21.63 -11.73
N ARG A 376 -6.77 -21.43 -12.90
CA ARG A 376 -5.69 -22.31 -13.39
C ARG A 376 -4.46 -22.23 -12.49
N VAL A 377 -4.01 -21.02 -12.14
CA VAL A 377 -2.88 -20.82 -11.23
C VAL A 377 -3.16 -21.41 -9.85
N ALA A 378 -4.36 -21.20 -9.30
CA ALA A 378 -4.76 -21.77 -8.01
C ALA A 378 -4.70 -23.31 -8.00
N SER A 379 -5.13 -23.96 -9.08
CA SER A 379 -5.09 -25.42 -9.21
C SER A 379 -3.66 -25.98 -9.18
N ARG A 380 -2.73 -25.32 -9.90
CA ARG A 380 -1.30 -25.67 -9.92
C ARG A 380 -0.65 -25.40 -8.57
N ALA A 381 -0.91 -24.21 -8.01
CA ALA A 381 -0.38 -23.81 -6.71
C ALA A 381 -0.83 -24.76 -5.59
N LYS A 382 -2.10 -25.21 -5.61
CA LYS A 382 -2.63 -26.21 -4.65
C LYS A 382 -1.89 -27.55 -4.76
N THR A 383 -1.51 -27.96 -5.96
CA THR A 383 -0.76 -29.20 -6.20
C THR A 383 0.70 -29.08 -5.71
N ALA A 384 1.31 -27.91 -5.89
CA ALA A 384 2.69 -27.63 -5.47
C ALA A 384 2.85 -27.26 -3.98
N ALA A 385 1.79 -26.74 -3.34
CA ALA A 385 1.83 -26.21 -1.98
C ALA A 385 2.31 -27.20 -0.90
N PRO A 386 1.93 -28.50 -0.90
CA PRO A 386 2.42 -29.45 0.10
C PRO A 386 3.93 -29.64 0.08
N ALA A 387 4.57 -29.44 -1.08
CA ALA A 387 6.02 -29.53 -1.25
C ALA A 387 6.76 -28.20 -1.07
N ALA A 388 6.03 -27.10 -0.81
CA ALA A 388 6.60 -25.79 -0.52
C ALA A 388 6.70 -25.57 0.99
N ALA A 389 7.77 -24.91 1.45
CA ALA A 389 7.85 -24.52 2.86
C ALA A 389 6.74 -23.50 3.16
N LYS A 390 6.08 -23.64 4.31
CA LYS A 390 5.09 -22.65 4.77
C LYS A 390 5.80 -21.30 5.01
N PRO A 391 5.21 -20.17 4.60
CA PRO A 391 5.84 -18.86 4.80
C PRO A 391 5.82 -18.51 6.27
N VAL A 392 6.91 -17.92 6.75
CA VAL A 392 7.00 -17.43 8.14
C VAL A 392 6.19 -16.13 8.32
N THR A 393 5.92 -15.44 7.22
CA THR A 393 5.24 -14.14 7.16
C THR A 393 3.75 -14.22 6.87
N ALA A 394 3.22 -15.39 6.49
CA ALA A 394 1.86 -15.51 5.97
C ALA A 394 0.82 -15.17 7.05
N ALA A 395 0.24 -13.99 6.93
CA ALA A 395 -0.92 -13.61 7.71
C ALA A 395 -2.19 -14.36 7.26
N ARG A 396 -2.20 -14.89 6.03
CA ARG A 396 -3.37 -15.53 5.39
C ARG A 396 -3.01 -16.86 4.71
N PRO A 397 -3.92 -17.85 4.71
CA PRO A 397 -3.78 -19.06 3.90
C PRO A 397 -3.71 -18.75 2.40
N LEU A 398 -2.93 -19.55 1.67
CA LEU A 398 -2.79 -19.44 0.21
C LEU A 398 -4.12 -19.61 -0.54
N ALA A 399 -5.02 -20.45 -0.02
CA ALA A 399 -6.34 -20.68 -0.63
C ALA A 399 -7.22 -19.41 -0.58
N ASP A 400 -7.26 -18.77 0.58
CA ASP A 400 -8.03 -17.55 0.83
C ASP A 400 -7.56 -16.39 -0.06
N ASP A 401 -6.27 -16.32 -0.42
CA ASP A 401 -5.73 -15.32 -1.37
C ASP A 401 -6.35 -15.49 -2.77
N PHE A 402 -6.39 -16.72 -3.28
CA PHE A 402 -7.01 -16.99 -4.58
C PHE A 402 -8.53 -16.78 -4.56
N GLU A 403 -9.20 -17.13 -3.46
CA GLU A 403 -10.64 -16.91 -3.31
C GLU A 403 -10.97 -15.41 -3.33
N GLN A 404 -10.23 -14.58 -2.60
CA GLN A 404 -10.40 -13.12 -2.63
C GLN A 404 -10.18 -12.53 -4.02
N GLN A 405 -9.18 -13.01 -4.77
CA GLN A 405 -8.96 -12.59 -6.15
C GLN A 405 -10.14 -12.95 -7.06
N LEU A 406 -10.65 -14.19 -6.95
CA LEU A 406 -11.81 -14.63 -7.73
C LEU A 406 -13.07 -13.84 -7.38
N ASP A 407 -13.32 -13.60 -6.09
CA ASP A 407 -14.47 -12.83 -5.63
C ASP A 407 -14.43 -11.39 -6.13
N ALA A 408 -13.26 -10.74 -6.07
CA ALA A 408 -13.09 -9.39 -6.59
C ALA A 408 -13.36 -9.31 -8.10
N VAL A 409 -12.82 -10.25 -8.87
CA VAL A 409 -12.99 -10.29 -10.34
C VAL A 409 -14.43 -10.62 -10.73
N ARG A 410 -15.07 -11.60 -10.08
CA ARG A 410 -16.46 -12.01 -10.35
C ARG A 410 -17.45 -10.93 -9.93
N SER A 411 -17.22 -10.29 -8.77
CA SER A 411 -18.01 -9.15 -8.33
C SER A 411 -17.94 -8.03 -9.38
N ALA A 412 -16.74 -7.65 -9.81
CA ALA A 412 -16.55 -6.65 -10.86
C ALA A 412 -17.27 -7.02 -12.18
N GLU A 413 -17.17 -8.28 -12.62
CA GLU A 413 -17.79 -8.77 -13.85
C GLU A 413 -19.33 -8.70 -13.77
N SER A 414 -19.89 -9.18 -12.65
CA SER A 414 -21.34 -9.18 -12.42
C SER A 414 -21.92 -7.77 -12.42
N SER A 415 -21.22 -6.83 -11.78
CA SER A 415 -21.66 -5.44 -11.67
C SER A 415 -21.61 -4.69 -13.00
N PHE A 416 -20.64 -4.99 -13.87
CA PHE A 416 -20.63 -4.44 -15.23
C PHE A 416 -21.78 -5.00 -16.08
N GLY A 417 -22.17 -6.25 -15.86
CA GLY A 417 -23.32 -6.88 -16.51
C GLY A 417 -24.64 -6.20 -16.14
N SER A 418 -24.92 -6.01 -14.85
CA SER A 418 -26.15 -5.34 -14.40
C SER A 418 -26.24 -3.87 -14.88
N ALA A 419 -25.11 -3.18 -14.97
CA ALA A 419 -25.06 -1.80 -15.44
C ALA A 419 -25.31 -1.68 -16.96
N ALA A 420 -24.93 -2.68 -17.75
CA ALA A 420 -25.09 -2.69 -19.21
C ALA A 420 -26.54 -2.93 -19.68
N VAL A 421 -27.35 -3.67 -18.90
CA VAL A 421 -28.76 -3.99 -19.23
C VAL A 421 -29.67 -2.73 -19.24
N GLY A 422 -29.21 -1.61 -18.68
CA GLY A 422 -29.95 -0.34 -18.60
C GLY A 422 -29.85 0.60 -19.82
N GLY A 423 -29.22 0.20 -20.92
CA GLY A 423 -29.10 1.00 -22.16
C GLY A 423 -27.73 1.66 -22.37
N ALA A 424 -27.32 1.76 -23.65
CA ALA A 424 -25.94 1.93 -24.12
C ALA A 424 -25.23 3.28 -23.82
N ALA A 425 -25.87 4.26 -23.17
CA ALA A 425 -25.28 5.60 -23.02
C ALA A 425 -25.25 6.16 -21.58
N ALA A 426 -25.60 5.38 -20.55
CA ALA A 426 -25.76 5.94 -19.19
C ALA A 426 -25.19 5.10 -18.02
N ALA A 427 -24.46 4.01 -18.27
CA ALA A 427 -23.96 3.12 -17.20
C ALA A 427 -22.80 3.72 -16.35
N PRO A 428 -21.70 4.26 -16.91
CA PRO A 428 -20.58 4.75 -16.10
C PRO A 428 -20.82 6.11 -15.42
N ALA A 429 -21.77 6.91 -15.92
CA ALA A 429 -22.06 8.24 -15.36
C ALA A 429 -22.98 8.21 -14.13
N LYS A 430 -23.72 7.11 -13.91
CA LYS A 430 -24.59 6.93 -12.75
C LYS A 430 -23.77 6.69 -11.48
N ARG A 431 -24.31 7.10 -10.34
CA ARG A 431 -23.72 6.94 -8.99
C ARG A 431 -23.25 5.50 -8.75
N GLU A 432 -24.05 4.52 -9.15
CA GLU A 432 -23.76 3.09 -9.01
C GLU A 432 -22.56 2.64 -9.86
N GLY A 433 -22.49 3.08 -11.13
CA GLY A 433 -21.37 2.78 -12.02
C GLY A 433 -20.05 3.39 -11.51
N LYS A 434 -20.09 4.64 -11.03
CA LYS A 434 -18.93 5.29 -10.41
C LYS A 434 -18.49 4.56 -9.15
N ALA A 435 -19.43 4.20 -8.26
CA ALA A 435 -19.14 3.44 -7.05
C ALA A 435 -18.48 2.10 -7.38
N GLN A 436 -18.94 1.40 -8.42
CA GLN A 436 -18.35 0.13 -8.84
C GLN A 436 -16.91 0.27 -9.34
N VAL A 437 -16.65 1.25 -10.22
CA VAL A 437 -15.29 1.53 -10.72
C VAL A 437 -14.33 1.74 -9.54
N ARG A 438 -14.79 2.43 -8.49
CA ARG A 438 -13.99 2.70 -7.30
C ARG A 438 -13.77 1.49 -6.42
N THR A 439 -14.81 0.68 -6.20
CA THR A 439 -14.66 -0.59 -5.49
C THR A 439 -13.64 -1.48 -6.19
N ASN A 440 -13.70 -1.57 -7.52
CA ASN A 440 -12.72 -2.31 -8.32
C ASN A 440 -11.30 -1.73 -8.19
N GLN A 441 -11.19 -0.40 -8.17
CA GLN A 441 -9.90 0.28 -8.04
C GLN A 441 -9.30 0.11 -6.64
N ALA A 442 -10.12 0.17 -5.59
CA ALA A 442 -9.72 -0.14 -4.22
C ALA A 442 -9.28 -1.61 -4.08
N ASN A 443 -10.01 -2.55 -4.69
CA ASN A 443 -9.62 -3.95 -4.76
C ASN A 443 -8.27 -4.12 -5.48
N ALA A 444 -8.09 -3.47 -6.64
CA ALA A 444 -6.83 -3.48 -7.39
C ALA A 444 -5.65 -2.99 -6.55
N GLN A 445 -5.84 -1.90 -5.79
CA GLN A 445 -4.82 -1.39 -4.87
C GLN A 445 -4.51 -2.40 -3.77
N SER A 446 -5.52 -3.02 -3.17
CA SER A 446 -5.31 -4.00 -2.09
C SER A 446 -4.45 -5.21 -2.52
N PHE A 447 -4.54 -5.61 -3.80
CA PHE A 447 -3.72 -6.70 -4.34
C PHE A 447 -2.27 -6.31 -4.62
N GLY A 448 -1.99 -5.01 -4.81
CA GLY A 448 -0.64 -4.49 -5.10
C GLY A 448 0.29 -4.43 -3.88
N PHE A 449 -0.23 -4.51 -2.65
CA PHE A 449 0.58 -4.35 -1.43
C PHE A 449 0.89 -5.67 -0.71
#